data_AF-A0A699HF87-F1
#
_entry.id   AF-A0A699HF87-F1
#
_cell.length_a   1.000
_cell.length_b   1.000
_cell.length_c   1.000
_cell.angle_alpha   90.00
_cell.angle_beta   90.00
_cell.angle_gamma   90.00
#
_symmetry.space_group_name_H-M   'P 1'
#
loop_
_entity.id
_entity.type
_entity.pdbx_description
1 polymer ?
#
loop_
_entity_poly.entity_id
_entity_poly.type
_entity_poly.pdbx_seq_one_letter_code
_entity_poly.pdbx_strand_id
1 'polypeptide(L)'
;MEDQFDINTLTMKQYMAWVQDDIRPGLVKPKIGNDVEFEINRNFMRELRRKLFKGTDYEDAHEHVRRVLEIADLFHFSGITHNVVMLIVFPIKLKGPALRWINKLLAGSITT
;
A
#
# COMPACT_ATOMS: atom_id res chain seq x y z
N MET A 1 0.78 -4.60 -23.54
CA MET A 1 0.79 -3.19 -23.11
C MET A 1 0.08 -3.19 -21.77
N GLU A 2 0.83 -3.41 -20.68
CA GLU A 2 0.23 -3.48 -19.34
C GLU A 2 -0.18 -2.07 -18.95
N ASP A 3 -1.48 -1.83 -18.90
CA ASP A 3 -2.07 -0.62 -18.35
C ASP A 3 -1.79 -0.63 -16.84
N GLN A 4 -0.62 -0.12 -16.48
CA GLN A 4 -0.17 -0.01 -15.11
C GLN A 4 -1.11 0.99 -14.42
N PHE A 5 -2.12 0.48 -13.73
CA PHE A 5 -3.12 1.28 -13.00
C PHE A 5 -2.43 2.42 -12.24
N ASP A 6 -2.71 3.65 -12.67
CA ASP A 6 -2.10 4.82 -12.05
C ASP A 6 -2.72 5.03 -10.68
N ILE A 7 -1.96 4.71 -9.64
CA ILE A 7 -2.37 4.89 -8.25
C ILE A 7 -2.75 6.33 -7.91
N ASN A 8 -2.29 7.31 -8.71
CA ASN A 8 -2.67 8.70 -8.56
C ASN A 8 -4.14 8.96 -8.93
N THR A 9 -4.78 8.05 -9.66
CA THR A 9 -6.18 8.15 -10.10
C THR A 9 -7.16 7.30 -9.30
N LEU A 10 -6.67 6.38 -8.47
CA LEU A 10 -7.54 5.46 -7.73
C LEU A 10 -8.38 6.16 -6.65
N THR A 11 -9.65 5.76 -6.58
CA THR A 11 -10.53 5.99 -5.42
C THR A 11 -10.26 4.95 -4.34
N MET A 12 -10.59 5.27 -3.08
CA MET A 12 -10.33 4.35 -1.97
C MET A 12 -11.11 3.02 -2.08
N LYS A 13 -12.32 3.03 -2.65
CA LYS A 13 -13.10 1.81 -2.90
C LYS A 13 -12.42 0.91 -3.93
N GLN A 14 -11.97 1.49 -5.05
CA GLN A 14 -11.20 0.76 -6.06
C GLN A 14 -9.89 0.23 -5.48
N TYR A 15 -9.31 0.99 -4.57
CA TYR A 15 -8.08 0.60 -3.87
C TYR A 15 -8.29 -0.60 -2.95
N MET A 16 -9.35 -0.61 -2.13
CA MET A 16 -9.63 -1.77 -1.26
C MET A 16 -9.92 -3.02 -2.07
N ALA A 17 -10.66 -2.89 -3.18
CA ALA A 17 -10.89 -3.99 -4.11
C ALA A 17 -9.56 -4.51 -4.69
N TRP A 18 -8.65 -3.62 -5.07
CA TRP A 18 -7.34 -3.99 -5.61
C TRP A 18 -6.41 -4.66 -4.60
N VAL A 19 -6.44 -4.24 -3.32
CA VAL A 19 -5.69 -4.90 -2.23
C VAL A 19 -6.24 -6.30 -1.93
N GLN A 20 -7.55 -6.49 -2.09
CA GLN A 20 -8.21 -7.78 -1.86
C GLN A 20 -8.09 -8.74 -3.05
N ASP A 21 -7.83 -8.21 -4.25
CA ASP A 21 -7.65 -9.00 -5.47
C ASP A 21 -6.27 -9.68 -5.54
N ASP A 22 -6.14 -10.77 -6.30
CA ASP A 22 -4.88 -11.55 -6.43
C ASP A 22 -3.79 -10.85 -7.27
N ILE A 23 -3.92 -9.54 -7.51
CA ILE A 23 -3.01 -8.77 -8.35
C ILE A 23 -1.60 -8.68 -7.73
N ARG A 24 -1.46 -8.95 -6.42
CA ARG A 24 -0.17 -8.95 -5.71
C ARG A 24 0.03 -10.25 -4.93
N PRO A 25 0.44 -11.35 -5.61
CA PRO A 25 0.63 -12.63 -4.94
C PRO A 25 1.59 -12.49 -3.74
N GLY A 26 2.66 -11.70 -3.88
CA GLY A 26 3.69 -11.45 -2.86
C GLY A 26 3.22 -11.04 -1.45
N LEU A 27 2.00 -10.53 -1.32
CA LEU A 27 1.44 -10.01 -0.06
C LEU A 27 0.42 -10.97 0.52
N VAL A 28 0.44 -11.13 1.84
CA VAL A 28 -0.66 -11.79 2.54
C VAL A 28 -1.93 -10.94 2.40
N LYS A 29 -3.04 -11.56 1.97
CA LYS A 29 -4.34 -10.89 1.90
C LYS A 29 -4.78 -10.46 3.29
N PRO A 30 -4.98 -9.16 3.54
CA PRO A 30 -5.47 -8.69 4.82
C PRO A 30 -6.95 -9.07 4.97
N LYS A 31 -7.29 -9.74 6.09
CA LYS A 31 -8.69 -10.03 6.45
C LYS A 31 -9.33 -8.75 6.99
N ILE A 32 -10.21 -8.15 6.20
CA ILE A 32 -10.94 -6.94 6.56
C ILE A 32 -12.41 -7.30 6.61
N GLY A 33 -13.06 -7.04 7.76
CA GLY A 33 -14.49 -7.27 7.93
C GLY A 33 -15.32 -6.41 6.98
N ASN A 34 -16.44 -6.95 6.49
CA ASN A 34 -17.35 -6.25 5.58
C ASN A 34 -18.08 -5.05 6.25
N ASP A 35 -18.02 -4.99 7.58
CA ASP A 35 -18.65 -4.03 8.49
C ASP A 35 -17.70 -2.92 8.95
N VAL A 36 -16.44 -2.91 8.50
CA VAL A 36 -15.50 -1.84 8.84
C VAL A 36 -15.90 -0.56 8.11
N GLU A 37 -16.41 0.42 8.85
CA GLU A 37 -16.72 1.74 8.33
C GLU A 37 -15.42 2.58 8.27
N PHE A 38 -15.02 2.97 7.07
CA PHE A 38 -13.74 3.65 6.84
C PHE A 38 -13.90 5.17 6.97
N GLU A 39 -13.45 5.77 8.07
CA GLU A 39 -13.34 7.23 8.16
C GLU A 39 -12.00 7.69 7.55
N ILE A 40 -12.00 7.95 6.24
CA ILE A 40 -10.77 8.25 5.50
C ILE A 40 -10.49 9.76 5.57
N ASN A 41 -9.45 10.12 6.32
CA ASN A 41 -8.99 11.50 6.39
C ASN A 41 -8.47 11.97 5.01
N ARG A 42 -8.92 13.13 4.52
CA ARG A 42 -8.43 13.74 3.27
C ARG A 42 -6.89 13.89 3.25
N ASN A 43 -6.27 14.08 4.41
CA ASN A 43 -4.82 14.13 4.57
C ASN A 43 -4.15 12.79 4.19
N PHE A 44 -4.79 11.65 4.46
CA PHE A 44 -4.26 10.34 4.09
C PHE A 44 -4.12 10.21 2.57
N MET A 45 -5.18 10.48 1.81
CA MET A 45 -5.12 10.36 0.34
C MET A 45 -4.07 11.30 -0.27
N ARG A 46 -3.87 12.48 0.35
CA ARG A 46 -2.81 13.40 -0.05
C ARG A 46 -1.42 12.80 0.21
N GLU A 47 -1.16 12.29 1.42
CA GLU A 47 0.15 11.73 1.76
C GLU A 47 0.44 10.41 1.03
N LEU A 48 -0.59 9.59 0.76
CA LEU A 48 -0.47 8.36 -0.02
C LEU A 48 0.09 8.64 -1.42
N ARG A 49 -0.41 9.69 -2.07
CA ARG A 49 -0.01 10.10 -3.44
C ARG A 49 1.34 10.82 -3.52
N ARG A 50 1.91 11.26 -2.40
CA ARG A 50 3.18 12.02 -2.38
C ARG A 50 4.40 11.11 -2.37
N LYS A 51 5.47 11.51 -3.06
CA LYS A 51 6.83 10.93 -2.94
C LYS A 51 6.86 9.38 -2.97
N LEU A 52 6.38 8.82 -4.08
CA LEU A 52 6.52 7.38 -4.37
C LEU A 52 7.99 6.99 -4.58
N PHE A 53 8.37 5.83 -4.06
CA PHE A 53 9.71 5.27 -4.09
C PHE A 53 9.92 4.40 -5.31
N LYS A 54 10.93 4.74 -6.10
CA LYS A 54 11.30 4.01 -7.32
C LYS A 54 12.36 2.93 -7.06
N GLY A 55 13.11 3.06 -5.98
CA GLY A 55 14.25 2.23 -5.61
C GLY A 55 15.52 2.58 -6.39
N THR A 56 15.78 3.87 -6.62
CA THR A 56 17.04 4.33 -7.24
C THR A 56 18.12 4.60 -6.21
N ASP A 57 19.39 4.58 -6.62
CA ASP A 57 20.55 4.82 -5.75
C ASP A 57 20.53 6.18 -5.00
N TYR A 58 19.77 7.15 -5.51
CA TYR A 58 19.61 8.49 -4.92
C TYR A 58 18.44 8.62 -3.95
N GLU A 59 17.58 7.60 -3.83
CA GLU A 59 16.43 7.61 -2.93
C GLU A 59 16.81 7.00 -1.58
N ASP A 60 16.42 7.67 -0.50
CA ASP A 60 16.63 7.17 0.86
C ASP A 60 15.54 6.14 1.23
N ALA A 61 15.94 4.87 1.29
CA ALA A 61 15.06 3.77 1.70
C ALA A 61 14.59 3.89 3.16
N HIS A 62 15.42 4.43 4.05
CA HIS A 62 15.06 4.63 5.45
C HIS A 62 14.01 5.73 5.59
N GLU A 63 14.18 6.85 4.87
CA GLU A 63 13.17 7.91 4.80
C GLU A 63 11.85 7.37 4.23
N HIS A 64 11.92 6.52 3.21
CA HIS A 64 10.74 5.88 2.64
C HIS A 64 9.97 5.02 3.66
N VAL A 65 10.66 4.14 4.40
CA VAL A 65 10.04 3.31 5.44
C VAL A 65 9.42 4.19 6.53
N ARG A 66 10.12 5.24 6.97
CA ARG A 66 9.58 6.18 7.96
C ARG A 66 8.27 6.81 7.50
N ARG A 67 8.18 7.22 6.23
CA ARG A 67 6.94 7.78 5.67
C ARG A 67 5.81 6.75 5.56
N VAL A 68 6.12 5.50 5.27
CA VAL A 68 5.11 4.41 5.28
C VAL A 68 4.52 4.27 6.67
N LEU A 69 5.35 4.30 7.71
CA LEU A 69 4.92 4.25 9.11
C LEU A 69 4.04 5.45 9.47
N GLU A 70 4.50 6.67 9.16
CA GLU A 70 3.72 7.90 9.40
C GLU A 70 2.35 7.87 8.71
N ILE A 71 2.26 7.31 7.50
CA ILE A 71 0.99 7.17 6.78
C ILE A 71 0.11 6.09 7.41
N ALA A 72 0.70 4.99 7.90
CA ALA A 72 -0.02 3.93 8.60
C ALA A 72 -0.57 4.40 9.96
N ASP A 73 0.13 5.29 10.67
CA ASP A 73 -0.34 5.91 11.91
C ASP A 73 -1.56 6.82 11.71
N LEU A 74 -1.77 7.35 10.49
CA LEU A 74 -2.99 8.09 10.13
C LEU A 74 -4.22 7.19 9.99
N PHE A 75 -4.04 5.88 10.04
CA PHE A 75 -5.08 4.88 9.89
C PHE A 75 -5.43 4.27 11.25
N HIS A 76 -6.66 4.51 11.69
CA HIS A 76 -7.24 3.81 12.84
C HIS A 76 -8.54 3.15 12.40
N PHE A 77 -8.54 1.81 12.33
CA PHE A 77 -9.76 1.02 12.17
C PHE A 77 -9.96 0.11 13.36
N SER A 78 -11.19 0.03 13.82
CA SER A 78 -11.58 -1.00 14.77
C SER A 78 -11.31 -2.39 14.16
N GLY A 79 -10.58 -3.23 14.88
CA GLY A 79 -10.31 -4.61 14.47
C GLY A 79 -9.21 -4.82 13.43
N ILE A 80 -8.51 -3.79 12.97
CA ILE A 80 -7.36 -3.93 12.05
C ILE A 80 -6.05 -3.55 12.75
N THR A 81 -5.06 -4.44 12.68
CA THR A 81 -3.75 -4.18 13.28
C THR A 81 -2.91 -3.22 12.43
N HIS A 82 -2.02 -2.49 13.07
CA HIS A 82 -1.09 -1.59 12.39
C HIS A 82 -0.25 -2.31 11.32
N ASN A 83 0.18 -3.55 11.59
CA ASN A 83 0.92 -4.36 10.61
C ASN A 83 0.11 -4.64 9.34
N VAL A 84 -1.20 -4.89 9.47
CA VAL A 84 -2.09 -5.04 8.33
C VAL A 84 -2.15 -3.74 7.53
N VAL A 85 -2.29 -2.59 8.20
CA VAL A 85 -2.26 -1.28 7.51
C VAL A 85 -0.94 -1.08 6.76
N MET A 86 0.20 -1.43 7.36
CA MET A 86 1.50 -1.33 6.70
C MET A 86 1.61 -2.21 5.44
N LEU A 87 1.11 -3.46 5.48
CA LEU A 87 1.09 -4.34 4.30
C LEU A 87 0.28 -3.75 3.15
N ILE A 88 -0.77 -2.99 3.48
CA ILE A 88 -1.61 -2.32 2.51
C ILE A 88 -0.89 -1.07 1.97
N VAL A 89 -0.30 -0.24 2.84
CA VAL A 89 0.34 1.03 2.48
C VAL A 89 1.66 0.84 1.71
N PHE A 90 2.51 -0.08 2.13
CA PHE A 90 3.88 -0.23 1.59
C PHE A 90 3.93 -0.40 0.06
N PRO A 91 3.19 -1.33 -0.57
CA PRO A 91 3.23 -1.57 -2.01
C PRO A 91 2.81 -0.39 -2.88
N ILE A 92 1.98 0.50 -2.32
CA ILE A 92 1.46 1.71 -2.98
C ILE A 92 2.53 2.77 -3.07
N LYS A 93 3.34 2.86 -2.02
CA LYS A 93 4.44 3.80 -1.96
C LYS A 93 5.57 3.39 -2.89
N LEU A 94 5.43 2.29 -3.66
CA LEU A 94 6.37 1.84 -4.67
C LEU A 94 5.91 2.23 -6.08
N LYS A 95 6.86 2.59 -6.95
CA LYS A 95 6.65 2.79 -8.39
C LYS A 95 7.80 2.18 -9.20
N GLY A 96 7.60 2.03 -10.51
CA GLY A 96 8.68 1.65 -11.42
C GLY A 96 9.38 0.32 -11.04
N PRO A 97 10.72 0.28 -10.95
CA PRO A 97 11.46 -0.94 -10.59
C PRO A 97 11.04 -1.56 -9.24
N ALA A 98 10.89 -0.75 -8.18
CA ALA A 98 10.48 -1.26 -6.88
C ALA A 98 9.09 -1.91 -6.91
N LEU A 99 8.15 -1.31 -7.66
CA LEU A 99 6.83 -1.89 -7.87
C LEU A 99 6.89 -3.22 -8.64
N ARG A 100 7.74 -3.31 -9.67
CA ARG A 100 7.94 -4.57 -10.41
C ARG A 100 8.57 -5.64 -9.55
N TRP A 101 9.46 -5.28 -8.63
CA TRP A 101 10.07 -6.22 -7.70
C TRP A 101 9.03 -6.88 -6.80
N ILE A 102 8.17 -6.10 -6.14
CA ILE A 102 7.15 -6.66 -5.23
C ILE A 102 6.14 -7.56 -5.96
N ASN A 103 5.81 -7.26 -7.23
CA ASN A 103 4.91 -8.07 -8.03
C ASN A 103 5.53 -9.42 -8.49
N LYS A 104 6.86 -9.56 -8.40
CA LYS A 104 7.56 -10.81 -8.72
C LYS A 104 7.73 -11.74 -7.50
N LEU A 105 7.38 -11.27 -6.31
CA LEU A 105 7.49 -12.08 -5.10
C LEU A 105 6.48 -13.22 -5.11
N LEU A 106 6.91 -14.38 -4.60
CA LEU A 106 6.03 -15.53 -4.41
C LEU A 106 4.98 -15.23 -3.34
N ALA A 107 3.87 -15.94 -3.40
CA ALA A 107 2.78 -15.66 -2.49
C ALA A 107 3.16 -15.81 -1.01
N GLY A 108 2.81 -14.82 -0.20
CA GLY A 108 3.16 -14.78 1.22
C GLY A 108 4.63 -14.51 1.52
N SER A 109 5.41 -13.95 0.58
CA SER A 109 6.79 -13.54 0.86
C SER A 109 6.89 -12.40 1.87
N ILE A 110 5.86 -11.55 1.97
CA ILE A 110 5.76 -10.47 2.96
C ILE A 110 4.57 -10.76 3.85
N THR A 111 4.84 -11.07 5.12
CA THR A 111 3.85 -11.41 6.16
C THR A 111 3.89 -10.44 7.33
N THR A 112 2.88 -10.49 8.19
CA THR A 112 2.84 -9.78 9.49
C THR A 112 3.53 -10.55 10.60
#